data_AF-A0A956VLW3-F1
#
_entry.id   AF-A0A956VLW3-F1
#
_cell.length_a   1.000
_cell.length_b   1.000
_cell.length_c   1.000
_cell.angle_alpha   90.00
_cell.angle_beta   90.00
_cell.angle_gamma   90.00
#
_symmetry.space_group_name_H-M   'P 1'
#
loop_
_entity.id
_entity.type
_entity.pdbx_description
1 polymer ?
#
loop_
_entity_poly.entity_id
_entity_poly.type
_entity_poly.pdbx_seq_one_letter_code
_entity_poly.pdbx_strand_id
1 'polypeptide(L)'
;MPIAEQAYAELTLRTVGVLNLVVEQRTRREITEAMGIPASTLRDMLGRLESLTGSENQRELARWWQQNRVPWVRWLLGQMGLTLGDLA
;
A
#
# COMPACT_ATOMS: atom_id res chain seq x y z
N MET A 1 16.47 7.93 -8.26
CA MET A 1 15.09 8.16 -7.79
C MET A 1 15.00 7.75 -6.34
N PRO A 2 14.29 8.50 -5.48
CA PRO A 2 14.04 8.05 -4.12
C PRO A 2 13.27 6.71 -4.15
N ILE A 3 13.59 5.81 -3.22
CA ILE A 3 12.99 4.46 -3.12
C ILE A 3 11.45 4.50 -3.19
N ALA A 4 10.84 5.58 -2.68
CA ALA A 4 9.40 5.77 -2.65
C ALA A 4 8.75 5.82 -4.06
N GLU A 5 9.31 6.53 -5.04
CA GLU A 5 8.67 6.65 -6.36
C GLU A 5 8.72 5.34 -7.16
N GLN A 6 9.81 4.58 -7.02
CA GLN A 6 9.90 3.23 -7.61
C GLN A 6 8.90 2.29 -6.95
N ALA A 7 8.74 2.39 -5.62
CA ALA A 7 7.71 1.64 -4.91
C ALA A 7 6.29 2.01 -5.37
N TYR A 8 6.02 3.28 -5.68
CA TYR A 8 4.69 3.74 -6.07
C TYR A 8 4.19 3.11 -7.37
N ALA A 9 5.08 2.94 -8.37
CA ALA A 9 4.75 2.32 -9.65
C ALA A 9 4.36 0.84 -9.53
N GLU A 10 4.86 0.16 -8.50
CA GLU A 10 4.59 -1.25 -8.21
C GLU A 10 3.32 -1.47 -7.37
N LEU A 11 2.72 -0.39 -6.84
CA LEU A 11 1.49 -0.47 -6.06
C LEU A 11 0.26 -0.57 -6.98
N THR A 12 -0.57 -1.59 -6.73
CA THR A 12 -1.88 -1.76 -7.35
C THR A 12 -2.99 -1.34 -6.39
N LEU A 13 -4.20 -1.10 -6.88
CA LEU A 13 -5.36 -0.85 -6.02
C LEU A 13 -5.59 -1.97 -4.99
N ARG A 14 -5.28 -3.22 -5.36
CA ARG A 14 -5.40 -4.37 -4.47
C ARG A 14 -4.37 -4.34 -3.34
N THR A 15 -3.11 -4.02 -3.64
CA THR A 15 -2.08 -3.90 -2.60
C THR A 15 -2.30 -2.67 -1.71
N VAL A 16 -2.82 -1.58 -2.28
CA VAL A 16 -3.28 -0.41 -1.52
C VAL A 16 -4.42 -0.77 -0.56
N GLY A 17 -5.36 -1.62 -0.98
CA GLY A 17 -6.39 -2.17 -0.11
C GLY A 17 -5.80 -2.89 1.11
N VAL A 18 -4.80 -3.74 0.89
CA VAL A 18 -4.08 -4.42 1.99
C VAL A 18 -3.38 -3.41 2.91
N LEU A 19 -2.68 -2.42 2.35
CA LEU A 19 -1.98 -1.40 3.14
C LEU A 19 -2.94 -0.57 4.02
N ASN A 20 -4.14 -0.25 3.53
CA ASN A 20 -5.17 0.43 4.31
C ASN A 20 -5.63 -0.42 5.50
N LEU A 21 -5.91 -1.70 5.29
CA LEU A 21 -6.31 -2.62 6.37
C LEU A 21 -5.17 -2.86 7.38
N VAL A 22 -3.91 -2.83 6.92
CA VAL A 22 -2.73 -2.87 7.79
C VAL A 22 -2.66 -1.63 8.69
N VAL A 23 -2.93 -0.44 8.15
CA VAL A 23 -3.00 0.81 8.93
C VAL A 23 -4.16 0.82 9.92
N GLU A 24 -5.29 0.20 9.56
CA GLU A 24 -6.42 -0.05 10.47
C GLU A 24 -6.11 -1.09 11.57
N GLN A 25 -4.88 -1.63 11.60
CA GLN A 25 -4.43 -2.64 12.57
C GLN A 25 -5.26 -3.94 12.52
N ARG A 26 -5.83 -4.27 11.34
CA ARG A 26 -6.51 -5.54 11.14
C ARG A 26 -5.54 -6.70 11.27
N THR A 27 -6.02 -7.78 11.87
CA THR A 27 -5.32 -9.07 11.89
C THR A 27 -5.24 -9.67 10.49
N ARG A 28 -4.28 -10.56 10.27
CA ARG A 28 -4.14 -11.26 8.97
C ARG A 28 -5.42 -11.99 8.56
N ARG A 29 -6.16 -12.55 9.53
CA ARG A 29 -7.44 -13.22 9.30
C ARG A 29 -8.50 -12.24 8.78
N GLU A 30 -8.67 -11.10 9.46
CA GLU A 30 -9.61 -10.07 9.03
C GLU A 30 -9.25 -9.52 7.66
N ILE A 31 -7.96 -9.36 7.35
CA ILE A 31 -7.51 -8.93 6.02
C ILE A 31 -7.86 -9.98 4.96
N THR A 32 -7.62 -11.27 5.21
CA THR A 32 -8.00 -12.34 4.25
C THR A 32 -9.51 -12.38 4.02
N GLU A 33 -10.31 -12.23 5.07
CA GLU A 33 -11.77 -12.20 5.01
C GLU A 33 -12.25 -10.98 4.21
N ALA A 34 -11.75 -9.78 4.53
CA ALA A 34 -12.13 -8.54 3.86
C ALA A 34 -11.73 -8.49 2.38
N MET A 35 -10.55 -9.05 2.05
CA MET A 35 -10.03 -9.07 0.68
C MET A 35 -10.54 -10.27 -0.14
N GLY A 36 -11.17 -11.27 0.50
CA GLY A 36 -11.59 -12.51 -0.13
C GLY A 36 -10.44 -13.32 -0.73
N ILE A 37 -9.28 -13.36 -0.04
CA ILE A 37 -8.07 -14.04 -0.53
C ILE A 37 -7.56 -15.11 0.46
N PRO A 38 -6.88 -16.16 -0.03
CA PRO A 38 -6.20 -17.13 0.83
C PRO A 38 -5.10 -16.49 1.69
N ALA A 39 -4.84 -17.10 2.85
CA ALA A 39 -3.77 -16.66 3.76
C ALA A 39 -2.36 -16.76 3.16
N SER A 40 -2.12 -17.70 2.25
CA SER A 40 -0.87 -17.79 1.48
C SER A 40 -0.71 -16.57 0.57
N THR A 41 -1.74 -16.21 -0.19
CA THR A 41 -1.75 -15.01 -1.04
C THR A 41 -1.51 -13.75 -0.23
N LEU A 42 -2.16 -13.59 0.93
CA LEU A 42 -1.89 -12.44 1.80
C LEU A 42 -0.44 -12.41 2.28
N ARG A 43 0.13 -13.57 2.66
CA ARG A 43 1.54 -13.66 3.08
C ARG A 43 2.47 -13.20 1.97
N ASP A 44 2.26 -13.67 0.74
CA ASP A 44 3.09 -13.31 -0.41
C ASP A 44 2.98 -11.81 -0.74
N MET A 45 1.76 -11.26 -0.67
CA MET A 45 1.53 -9.82 -0.84
C MET A 45 2.25 -8.99 0.22
N LEU A 46 2.18 -9.38 1.50
CA LEU A 46 2.87 -8.69 2.58
C LEU A 46 4.39 -8.78 2.41
N GLY A 47 4.94 -9.95 2.08
CA GLY A 47 6.38 -10.11 1.84
C GLY A 47 6.89 -9.27 0.67
N ARG A 48 6.11 -9.16 -0.43
CA ARG A 48 6.45 -8.25 -1.53
C ARG A 48 6.40 -6.79 -1.09
N LEU A 49 5.40 -6.38 -0.30
CA LEU A 49 5.27 -5.01 0.20
C LEU A 49 6.38 -4.64 1.18
N GLU A 50 6.77 -5.56 2.06
CA GLU A 50 7.91 -5.43 2.97
C GLU A 50 9.20 -5.22 2.16
N SER A 51 9.47 -6.07 1.18
CA SER A 51 10.64 -5.93 0.29
C SER A 51 10.62 -4.63 -0.52
N LEU A 52 9.45 -4.22 -1.03
CA LEU A 52 9.28 -3.01 -1.85
C LEU A 52 9.53 -1.72 -1.06
N THR A 53 9.14 -1.72 0.22
CA THR A 53 9.19 -0.53 1.07
C THR A 53 10.41 -0.51 1.99
N GLY A 54 11.15 -1.62 2.08
CA GLY A 54 12.21 -1.82 3.07
C GLY A 54 11.68 -1.97 4.50
N SER A 55 10.39 -2.29 4.67
CA SER A 55 9.79 -2.50 5.98
C SER A 55 10.06 -3.93 6.44
N GLU A 56 10.42 -4.12 7.71
CA GLU A 56 10.73 -5.45 8.25
C GLU A 56 9.50 -6.18 8.81
N ASN A 57 8.41 -5.44 9.03
CA ASN A 57 7.21 -5.98 9.65
C ASN A 57 5.97 -5.11 9.34
N GLN A 58 4.80 -5.65 9.68
CA GLN A 58 3.51 -4.99 9.46
C GLN A 58 3.40 -3.60 10.12
N ARG A 59 4.08 -3.35 11.25
CA ARG A 59 4.03 -2.05 11.95
C ARG A 59 4.83 -0.99 11.19
N GLU A 60 6.00 -1.33 10.69
CA GLU A 60 6.78 -0.46 9.82
C GLU A 60 6.07 -0.21 8.50
N LEU A 61 5.45 -1.25 7.93
CA LEU A 61 4.66 -1.11 6.72
C LEU A 61 3.47 -0.16 6.91
N ALA A 62 2.78 -0.24 8.05
CA ALA A 62 1.72 0.70 8.42
C ALA A 62 2.25 2.14 8.52
N ARG A 63 3.39 2.34 9.20
CA ARG A 63 4.03 3.66 9.33
C ARG A 63 4.44 4.22 7.98
N TRP A 64 5.05 3.40 7.13
CA TRP A 64 5.45 3.77 5.78
C TRP A 64 4.22 4.22 4.98
N TRP A 65 3.13 3.44 5.01
CA TRP A 65 1.93 3.78 4.26
C TRP A 65 1.26 5.06 4.77
N GLN A 66 1.19 5.27 6.07
CA GLN A 66 0.68 6.53 6.64
C GLN A 66 1.43 7.76 6.12
N GLN A 67 2.75 7.67 5.97
CA GLN A 67 3.59 8.77 5.45
C GLN A 67 3.48 8.93 3.93
N ASN A 68 3.26 7.84 3.20
CA ASN A 68 3.35 7.80 1.75
C ASN A 68 2.00 7.79 1.03
N ARG A 69 0.87 7.60 1.73
CA ARG A 69 -0.46 7.52 1.11
C ARG A 69 -0.81 8.76 0.29
N VAL A 70 -0.65 9.95 0.87
CA VAL A 70 -0.94 11.21 0.15
C VAL A 70 0.06 11.47 -0.98
N PRO A 71 1.39 11.34 -0.76
CA PRO A 71 2.36 11.37 -1.86
C PRO A 71 2.06 10.39 -3.00
N TRP A 72 1.65 9.15 -2.71
CA TRP A 72 1.28 8.16 -3.72
C TRP A 72 0.07 8.58 -4.54
N VAL A 73 -0.99 9.10 -3.90
CA VAL A 73 -2.16 9.63 -4.63
C VAL A 73 -1.77 10.79 -5.52
N ARG A 74 -0.94 11.72 -5.03
CA ARG A 74 -0.44 12.85 -5.85
C ARG A 74 0.37 12.36 -7.04
N TRP A 75 1.23 11.36 -6.84
CA TRP A 75 2.01 10.75 -7.92
C TRP A 75 1.10 10.10 -8.97
N LEU A 76 0.09 9.32 -8.53
CA LEU A 76 -0.87 8.65 -9.41
C LEU A 76 -1.67 9.65 -10.26
N LEU A 77 -2.17 10.71 -9.62
CA LEU A 77 -2.87 11.79 -10.34
C LEU A 77 -1.95 12.50 -11.33
N GLY A 78 -0.70 12.75 -10.94
CA GLY A 78 0.32 13.33 -11.82
C GLY A 78 0.57 12.50 -13.08
N GLN A 79 0.52 11.15 -12.99
CA GLN A 79 0.61 10.29 -14.18
C GLN A 79 -0.55 10.48 -15.17
N MET A 80 -1.68 10.96 -14.68
CA MET A 80 -2.88 11.25 -15.48
C MET A 80 -2.99 12.72 -15.90
N GLY A 81 -2.00 13.56 -15.55
CA GLY A 81 -2.07 15.01 -15.75
C GLY A 81 -3.07 15.71 -14.83
N LEU A 82 -3.44 15.07 -13.72
CA LEU A 82 -4.39 15.57 -12.73
C LEU A 82 -3.68 16.00 -11.44
N THR A 83 -4.38 16.78 -10.64
CA THR A 83 -4.00 17.22 -9.30
C THR A 83 -5.07 16.81 -8.28
N LEU A 84 -4.74 16.89 -6.99
CA LEU A 84 -5.73 16.65 -5.93
C LEU A 84 -6.92 17.63 -5.98
N GLY A 85 -6.73 18.84 -6.54
CA GLY A 85 -7.79 19.83 -6.68
C GLY A 85 -8.86 19.44 -7.71
N ASP A 86 -8.52 18.56 -8.65
CA ASP A 86 -9.42 18.12 -9.72
C ASP A 86 -10.42 17.03 -9.27
N LEU A 87 -10.28 16.53 -8.03
CA LEU A 87 -11.16 15.52 -7.44
C LEU A 87 -12.28 16.10 -6.56
N ALA A 88 -12.34 17.44 -6.42
CA ALA A 88 -13.35 18.17 -5.65
C ALA A 88 -14.60 18.44 -6.49
#